data_AF-A0A7Z0SBT9-F1
#
_entry.id   AF-A0A7Z0SBT9-F1
#
_cell.length_a   1.000
_cell.length_b   1.000
_cell.length_c   1.000
_cell.angle_alpha   90.00
_cell.angle_beta   90.00
_cell.angle_gamma   90.00
#
_symmetry.space_group_name_H-M   'P 1'
#
loop_
_entity.id
_entity.type
_entity.pdbx_description
1 polymer ?
#
loop_
_entity_poly.entity_id
_entity_poly.type
_entity_poly.pdbx_seq_one_letter_code
_entity_poly.pdbx_strand_id
1 'polypeptide(L)'
;MRTSLWTLLVFVAAVGLALVLRDHSGNVLIVAQPWRIELSLTLAVLLIIASFVIFHVVLRVLGWIGHGPERFRSWRGLRFQKRDHELLEKGWINVLEGRYVEAEKDLTKLLGRTRSSSRKVLAGLASARASHHLGEYARRDEALALARESAANDPRLREATATVAAEMYLDQNRPQDALVLLQPLQDASTRYFHATRLLLRAHRQLRNHDRVYELTRLLLRRGVMDKAEALQLIETSASARLAEAGPEGFKAIWSDLKADERVLPDIALAAASVQQEQGNIDEASRILEAALNVRMEPRLINAYSQCPPEHVARRLSKAEDWLKSHPEDSALLAALGNLCLTGQLWGQGEYYLLRSMKLRSDMRIHALLGNLYDRLGRSADAMQHWRLASGVAGVLPVLATSRALPAADTRGDPTLIDVEHMPTAQVLPSAPAPVAASAADFGDDDFLAGGSPAPSAHHPAPGTNVPLAEASDSTMDEYFDSAPIPGVDLSQTSDRPARRSGHD
;
A
#
# COMPACT_ATOMS: atom_id res chain seq x y z
N MET A 1 -25.11 24.38 -63.40
CA MET A 1 -24.85 24.83 -64.79
C MET A 1 -25.92 24.38 -65.78
N ARG A 2 -26.42 23.13 -65.72
CA ARG A 2 -27.48 22.64 -66.63
C ARG A 2 -28.84 23.33 -66.45
N THR A 3 -29.23 23.65 -65.21
CA THR A 3 -30.54 24.29 -64.92
C THR A 3 -30.60 25.76 -65.31
N SER A 4 -29.51 26.52 -65.16
CA SER A 4 -29.44 27.94 -65.51
C SER A 4 -29.46 28.20 -67.02
N LEU A 5 -28.81 27.32 -67.80
CA LEU A 5 -28.87 27.36 -69.26
C LEU A 5 -30.28 27.02 -69.79
N TRP A 6 -30.96 26.07 -69.15
CA TRP A 6 -32.31 25.68 -69.54
C TRP A 6 -33.33 26.77 -69.20
N THR A 7 -33.22 27.43 -68.04
CA THR A 7 -34.07 28.58 -67.71
C THR A 7 -33.83 29.78 -68.62
N LEU A 8 -32.57 30.04 -69.03
CA LEU A 8 -32.25 31.11 -69.97
C LEU A 8 -32.85 30.82 -71.36
N LEU A 9 -32.75 29.58 -71.83
CA LEU A 9 -33.32 29.16 -73.12
C LEU A 9 -34.85 29.26 -73.13
N VAL A 10 -35.51 28.82 -72.05
CA VAL A 10 -36.96 28.96 -71.89
C VAL A 10 -37.38 30.43 -71.80
N PHE A 11 -36.59 31.28 -71.13
CA PHE A 11 -36.85 32.72 -71.05
C PHE A 11 -36.74 33.40 -72.42
N VAL A 12 -35.68 33.11 -73.19
CA VAL A 12 -35.51 33.61 -74.56
C VAL A 12 -36.63 33.13 -75.47
N ALA A 13 -37.05 31.88 -75.36
CA ALA A 13 -38.18 31.34 -76.11
C ALA A 13 -39.51 32.02 -75.73
N ALA A 14 -39.75 32.29 -74.44
CA ALA A 14 -40.94 32.99 -73.95
C ALA A 14 -40.97 34.45 -74.40
N VAL A 15 -39.84 35.15 -74.36
CA VAL A 15 -39.71 36.54 -74.86
C VAL A 15 -39.91 36.58 -76.38
N GLY A 16 -39.33 35.63 -77.12
CA GLY A 16 -39.55 35.50 -78.56
C GLY A 16 -41.01 35.25 -78.92
N LEU A 17 -41.69 34.36 -78.20
CA LEU A 17 -43.11 34.07 -78.41
C LEU A 17 -44.01 35.27 -78.05
N ALA A 18 -43.68 36.00 -76.98
CA ALA A 18 -44.41 37.20 -76.57
C ALA A 18 -44.28 38.36 -77.59
N LEU A 19 -43.12 38.49 -78.24
CA LEU A 19 -42.91 39.49 -79.30
C LEU A 19 -43.70 39.16 -80.57
N VAL A 20 -43.80 37.88 -80.95
CA VAL A 20 -44.59 37.44 -82.12
C VAL A 20 -46.10 37.57 -81.89
N LEU A 21 -46.57 37.37 -80.65
CA LEU A 21 -47.99 37.55 -80.30
C LEU A 21 -48.42 39.04 -80.22
N ARG A 22 -47.46 39.98 -80.15
CA ARG A 22 -47.77 41.43 -80.02
C ARG A 22 -48.46 42.01 -81.26
N ASP A 23 -48.27 41.40 -82.42
CA ASP A 23 -48.84 41.86 -83.69
C ASP A 23 -50.26 41.33 -83.97
N HIS A 24 -50.84 40.49 -83.09
CA HIS A 24 -52.18 39.92 -83.25
C HIS A 24 -53.08 40.26 -82.05
N SER A 25 -54.07 41.14 -82.25
CA SER A 25 -55.07 41.51 -81.24
C SER A 25 -56.17 40.44 -81.07
N GLY A 26 -55.77 39.23 -80.68
CA GLY A 26 -56.71 38.14 -80.37
C GLY A 26 -57.33 38.28 -78.98
N ASN A 27 -58.58 37.83 -78.82
CA ASN A 27 -59.20 37.62 -77.51
C ASN A 27 -59.28 36.12 -77.23
N VAL A 28 -58.99 35.72 -75.99
CA VAL A 28 -59.10 34.33 -75.52
C VAL A 28 -60.41 34.20 -74.75
N LEU A 29 -61.31 33.37 -75.25
CA LEU A 29 -62.59 33.08 -74.63
C LEU A 29 -62.51 31.76 -73.86
N ILE A 30 -62.65 31.82 -72.54
CA ILE A 30 -62.75 30.61 -71.70
C ILE A 30 -64.22 30.42 -71.33
N VAL A 31 -64.84 29.36 -71.85
CA VAL A 31 -66.25 29.03 -71.60
C VAL A 31 -66.33 27.80 -70.69
N ALA A 32 -66.79 28.01 -69.47
CA ALA A 32 -67.10 26.94 -68.52
C ALA A 32 -68.41 27.30 -67.81
N GLN A 33 -69.55 26.70 -68.20
CA GLN A 33 -70.88 27.02 -67.65
C GLN A 33 -70.86 27.07 -66.10
N PRO A 34 -71.36 28.13 -65.43
CA PRO A 34 -72.03 29.35 -65.90
C PRO A 34 -71.12 30.57 -66.20
N TRP A 35 -69.79 30.41 -66.23
CA TRP A 35 -68.81 31.49 -66.35
C TRP A 35 -68.31 31.63 -67.79
N ARG A 36 -68.38 32.86 -68.32
CA ARG A 36 -67.76 33.24 -69.59
C ARG A 36 -66.79 34.38 -69.31
N ILE A 37 -65.50 34.08 -69.36
CA ILE A 37 -64.44 35.04 -69.08
C ILE A 37 -63.75 35.37 -70.41
N GLU A 38 -63.87 36.62 -70.83
CA GLU A 38 -63.18 37.12 -72.02
C GLU A 38 -61.89 37.82 -71.56
N LEU A 39 -60.73 37.30 -71.98
CA LEU A 39 -59.43 37.85 -71.63
C LEU A 39 -58.74 38.33 -72.90
N SER A 40 -58.05 39.47 -72.83
CA SER A 40 -57.14 39.84 -73.91
C SER A 40 -56.02 38.79 -74.00
N LEU A 41 -55.57 38.47 -75.22
CA LEU A 41 -54.49 37.51 -75.43
C LEU A 41 -53.23 37.87 -74.64
N THR A 42 -52.94 39.17 -74.51
CA THR A 42 -51.82 39.68 -73.71
C THR A 42 -51.96 39.35 -72.23
N LEU A 43 -53.16 39.49 -71.67
CA LEU A 43 -53.43 39.17 -70.26
C LEU A 43 -53.44 37.66 -70.00
N ALA A 44 -53.95 36.86 -70.94
CA ALA A 44 -53.90 35.41 -70.85
C ALA A 44 -52.45 34.88 -70.86
N VAL A 45 -51.60 35.40 -71.75
CA VAL A 45 -50.17 35.06 -71.79
C VAL A 45 -49.46 35.48 -70.51
N LEU A 46 -49.75 36.68 -69.99
CA LEU A 46 -49.15 37.17 -68.75
C LEU A 46 -49.54 36.29 -67.55
N LEU A 47 -50.79 35.86 -67.46
CA LEU A 47 -51.24 34.92 -66.41
C LEU A 47 -50.57 33.55 -66.50
N ILE A 48 -50.35 33.03 -67.71
CA ILE A 48 -49.63 31.76 -67.92
C ILE A 48 -48.18 31.89 -67.45
N ILE A 49 -47.50 32.98 -67.81
CA ILE A 49 -46.12 33.25 -67.37
C ILE A 49 -46.08 33.41 -65.85
N ALA A 50 -47.00 34.19 -65.26
CA ALA A 50 -47.07 34.38 -63.82
C ALA A 50 -47.31 33.05 -63.07
N SER A 51 -48.25 32.22 -63.56
CA SER A 51 -48.53 30.89 -63.02
C SER A 51 -47.30 29.98 -63.09
N PHE A 52 -46.58 29.97 -64.22
CA PHE A 52 -45.35 29.20 -64.36
C PHE A 52 -44.25 29.64 -63.38
N VAL A 53 -44.07 30.96 -63.21
CA VAL A 53 -43.11 31.51 -62.24
C VAL A 53 -43.50 31.11 -60.81
N ILE A 54 -44.77 31.26 -60.43
CA ILE A 54 -45.27 30.87 -59.10
C ILE A 54 -45.05 29.36 -58.88
N PHE A 55 -45.44 28.52 -59.83
CA PHE A 55 -45.27 27.07 -59.74
C PHE A 55 -43.79 26.67 -59.62
N HIS A 56 -42.91 27.31 -60.40
CA HIS A 56 -41.47 27.09 -60.30
C HIS A 56 -40.91 27.49 -58.93
N VAL A 57 -41.33 28.64 -58.39
CA VAL A 57 -40.94 29.09 -57.05
C VAL A 57 -41.43 28.11 -55.99
N VAL A 58 -42.68 27.66 -56.06
CA VAL A 58 -43.24 26.66 -55.15
C VAL A 58 -42.44 25.35 -55.18
N LEU A 59 -42.14 24.82 -56.36
CA LEU A 59 -41.33 23.60 -56.50
C LEU A 59 -39.90 23.79 -55.95
N ARG A 60 -39.31 24.98 -56.13
CA ARG A 60 -37.98 25.28 -55.60
C ARG A 60 -37.98 25.38 -54.07
N VAL A 61 -39.02 25.96 -53.48
CA VAL A 61 -39.20 26.03 -52.03
C VAL A 61 -39.41 24.63 -51.44
N LEU A 62 -40.26 23.80 -52.07
CA LEU A 62 -40.45 22.40 -51.68
C LEU A 62 -39.15 21.59 -51.78
N GLY A 63 -38.38 21.78 -52.87
CA GLY A 63 -37.08 21.15 -53.04
C GLY A 63 -36.06 21.57 -51.98
N TRP A 64 -36.02 22.85 -51.62
CA TRP A 64 -35.15 23.39 -50.58
C TRP A 64 -35.48 22.84 -49.20
N ILE A 65 -36.77 22.73 -48.86
CA ILE A 65 -37.26 22.13 -47.61
C ILE A 65 -36.98 20.62 -47.59
N GLY A 66 -37.10 19.93 -48.72
CA GLY A 66 -36.82 18.50 -48.84
C GLY A 66 -35.34 18.12 -48.76
N HIS A 67 -34.41 18.99 -49.22
CA HIS A 67 -32.97 18.72 -49.26
C HIS A 67 -32.16 19.39 -48.13
N GLY A 68 -32.77 20.28 -47.34
CA GLY A 68 -32.18 20.87 -46.13
C GLY A 68 -31.90 19.92 -44.93
N PRO A 69 -32.66 18.82 -44.68
CA PRO A 69 -32.54 18.07 -43.43
C PRO A 69 -31.25 17.24 -43.33
N GLU A 70 -30.62 16.87 -44.43
CA GLU A 70 -29.37 16.08 -44.39
C GLU A 70 -28.16 16.89 -43.89
N ARG A 71 -28.01 18.14 -44.35
CA ARG A 71 -26.97 19.06 -43.83
C ARG A 71 -27.19 19.43 -42.35
N PHE A 72 -28.43 19.51 -41.90
CA PHE A 72 -28.74 19.80 -40.50
C PHE A 72 -28.53 18.59 -39.57
N ARG A 73 -28.69 17.35 -40.08
CA ARG A 73 -28.39 16.12 -39.34
C ARG A 73 -26.89 15.93 -39.13
N SER A 74 -26.07 16.15 -40.17
CA SER A 74 -24.61 16.05 -40.05
C SER A 74 -24.03 17.15 -39.14
N TRP A 75 -24.53 18.39 -39.24
CA TRP A 75 -24.11 19.50 -38.38
C TRP A 75 -24.48 19.31 -36.91
N ARG A 76 -25.69 18.80 -36.61
CA ARG A 76 -26.06 18.41 -35.23
C ARG A 76 -25.15 17.31 -34.71
N GLY A 77 -24.86 16.30 -35.53
CA GLY A 77 -23.92 15.23 -35.19
C GLY A 77 -22.53 15.76 -34.82
N LEU A 78 -21.98 16.65 -35.64
CA LEU A 78 -20.66 17.27 -35.41
C LEU A 78 -20.63 18.11 -34.12
N ARG A 79 -21.66 18.93 -33.87
CA ARG A 79 -21.74 19.69 -32.61
C ARG A 79 -21.86 18.79 -31.39
N PHE A 80 -22.65 17.72 -31.46
CA PHE A 80 -22.78 16.78 -30.36
C PHE A 80 -21.46 16.09 -30.06
N GLN A 81 -20.72 15.65 -31.10
CA GLN A 81 -19.39 15.07 -30.94
C GLN A 81 -18.40 16.06 -30.34
N LYS A 82 -18.39 17.31 -30.82
CA LYS A 82 -17.52 18.37 -30.28
C LYS A 82 -17.80 18.61 -28.79
N ARG A 83 -19.07 18.72 -28.40
CA ARG A 83 -19.45 18.93 -27.00
C ARG A 83 -19.11 17.74 -26.10
N ASP A 84 -19.23 16.52 -26.61
CA ASP A 84 -18.83 15.31 -25.87
C ASP A 84 -17.31 15.25 -25.69
N HIS A 85 -16.55 15.70 -26.69
CA HIS A 85 -15.08 15.81 -26.60
C HIS A 85 -14.64 16.88 -25.61
N GLU A 86 -15.21 18.08 -25.68
CA GLU A 86 -14.94 19.18 -24.73
C GLU A 86 -15.24 18.78 -23.28
N LEU A 87 -16.35 18.06 -23.05
CA LEU A 87 -16.68 17.55 -21.72
C LEU A 87 -15.70 16.47 -21.24
N LEU A 88 -15.27 15.58 -22.14
CA LEU A 88 -14.29 14.54 -21.81
C LEU A 88 -12.95 15.16 -21.47
N GLU A 89 -12.49 16.11 -22.28
CA GLU A 89 -11.24 16.85 -22.08
C GLU A 89 -11.28 17.61 -20.75
N LYS A 90 -12.34 18.39 -20.51
CA LYS A 90 -12.54 19.09 -19.23
C LYS A 90 -12.55 18.14 -18.03
N GLY A 91 -13.22 17.00 -18.16
CA GLY A 91 -13.26 15.97 -17.11
C GLY A 91 -11.86 15.44 -16.79
N TRP A 92 -11.06 15.12 -17.80
CA TRP A 92 -9.67 14.70 -17.61
C TRP A 92 -8.78 15.79 -17.02
N ILE A 93 -8.94 17.03 -17.48
CA ILE A 93 -8.24 18.19 -16.91
C ILE A 93 -8.53 18.29 -15.41
N ASN A 94 -9.79 18.17 -15.01
CA ASN A 94 -10.17 18.18 -13.59
C ASN A 94 -9.55 17.01 -12.80
N VAL A 95 -9.46 15.80 -13.36
CA VAL A 95 -8.75 14.67 -12.72
C VAL A 95 -7.28 15.00 -12.51
N LEU A 96 -6.62 15.59 -13.50
CA LEU A 96 -5.19 15.94 -13.44
C LEU A 96 -4.90 17.10 -12.48
N GLU A 97 -5.83 18.05 -12.36
CA GLU A 97 -5.74 19.17 -11.42
C GLU A 97 -6.17 18.80 -9.99
N GLY A 98 -6.58 17.55 -9.74
CA GLY A 98 -7.03 17.09 -8.42
C GLY A 98 -8.45 17.54 -8.04
N ARG A 99 -9.18 18.16 -8.97
CA ARG A 99 -10.60 18.55 -8.82
C ARG A 99 -11.52 17.35 -9.04
N TYR A 100 -11.43 16.37 -8.15
CA TYR A 100 -12.08 15.06 -8.33
C TYR A 100 -13.62 15.14 -8.27
N VAL A 101 -14.18 16.05 -7.48
CA VAL A 101 -15.65 16.21 -7.35
C VAL A 101 -16.25 16.74 -8.67
N GLU A 102 -15.63 17.77 -9.25
CA GLU A 102 -16.06 18.32 -10.54
C GLU A 102 -15.82 17.34 -11.69
N ALA A 103 -14.69 16.61 -11.65
CA ALA A 103 -14.39 15.57 -12.62
C ALA A 103 -15.46 14.48 -12.63
N GLU A 104 -15.78 13.90 -11.47
CA GLU A 104 -16.78 12.84 -11.34
C GLU A 104 -18.13 13.30 -11.89
N LYS A 105 -18.60 14.49 -11.48
CA LYS A 105 -19.87 15.05 -11.97
C LYS A 105 -19.90 15.24 -13.50
N ASP A 106 -18.85 15.83 -14.07
CA ASP A 106 -18.79 16.11 -15.51
C ASP A 106 -18.68 14.81 -16.33
N LEU A 107 -17.95 13.80 -15.83
CA LEU A 107 -17.73 12.51 -16.48
C LEU A 107 -18.94 11.58 -16.36
N THR A 108 -19.60 11.52 -15.20
CA THR A 108 -20.87 10.79 -15.00
C THR A 108 -21.97 11.36 -15.90
N LYS A 109 -22.02 12.68 -16.05
CA LYS A 109 -22.93 13.34 -17.01
C LYS A 109 -22.61 12.97 -18.46
N LEU A 110 -21.33 12.85 -18.81
CA LEU A 110 -20.91 12.42 -20.15
C LEU A 110 -21.29 10.97 -20.40
N LEU A 111 -21.06 10.07 -19.44
CA LEU A 111 -21.38 8.64 -19.51
C LEU A 111 -22.86 8.39 -19.86
N GLY A 112 -23.78 9.09 -19.19
CA GLY A 112 -25.22 8.96 -19.44
C GLY A 112 -25.68 9.49 -20.81
N ARG A 113 -24.86 10.27 -21.51
CA ARG A 113 -25.26 10.97 -22.74
C ARG A 113 -24.55 10.48 -24.00
N THR A 114 -23.29 10.08 -23.91
CA THR A 114 -22.52 9.68 -25.10
C THR A 114 -23.06 8.38 -25.69
N ARG A 115 -23.09 8.29 -27.02
CA ARG A 115 -23.41 7.04 -27.75
C ARG A 115 -22.16 6.27 -28.21
N SER A 116 -20.98 6.88 -28.09
CA SER A 116 -19.72 6.26 -28.48
C SER A 116 -19.20 5.35 -27.36
N SER A 117 -19.03 4.06 -27.64
CA SER A 117 -18.49 3.09 -26.68
C SER A 117 -17.09 3.50 -26.21
N SER A 118 -16.19 3.92 -27.10
CA SER A 118 -14.84 4.38 -26.71
C SER A 118 -14.86 5.57 -25.74
N ARG A 119 -15.72 6.56 -25.97
CA ARG A 119 -15.90 7.69 -25.04
C ARG A 119 -16.52 7.26 -23.72
N LYS A 120 -17.42 6.27 -23.71
CA LYS A 120 -17.95 5.70 -22.47
C LYS A 120 -16.84 5.04 -21.66
N VAL A 121 -15.97 4.26 -22.31
CA VAL A 121 -14.80 3.65 -21.63
C VAL A 121 -13.92 4.73 -21.02
N LEU A 122 -13.49 5.72 -21.83
CA LEU A 122 -12.59 6.78 -21.34
C LEU A 122 -13.20 7.61 -20.21
N ALA A 123 -14.48 7.97 -20.33
CA ALA A 123 -15.19 8.70 -19.28
C ALA A 123 -15.35 7.85 -18.01
N GLY A 124 -15.65 6.56 -18.15
CA GLY A 124 -15.77 5.61 -17.04
C GLY A 124 -14.45 5.40 -16.30
N LEU A 125 -13.33 5.26 -17.02
CA LEU A 125 -12.00 5.15 -16.40
C LEU A 125 -11.59 6.43 -15.67
N ALA A 126 -11.86 7.60 -16.26
CA ALA A 126 -11.59 8.88 -15.62
C ALA A 126 -12.48 9.08 -14.38
N SER A 127 -13.76 8.73 -14.47
CA SER A 127 -14.71 8.80 -13.36
C SER A 127 -14.30 7.86 -12.24
N ALA A 128 -13.89 6.63 -12.57
CA ALA A 128 -13.36 5.67 -11.61
C ALA A 128 -12.11 6.22 -10.90
N ARG A 129 -11.20 6.88 -11.64
CA ARG A 129 -10.00 7.50 -11.05
C ARG A 129 -10.36 8.65 -10.11
N ALA A 130 -11.30 9.51 -10.48
CA ALA A 130 -11.80 10.56 -9.60
C ALA A 130 -12.41 9.96 -8.31
N SER A 131 -13.31 8.99 -8.44
CA SER A 131 -13.93 8.31 -7.29
C SER A 131 -12.91 7.56 -6.42
N HIS A 132 -11.87 6.98 -7.02
CA HIS A 132 -10.78 6.33 -6.29
C HIS A 132 -10.02 7.31 -5.40
N HIS A 133 -9.68 8.50 -5.91
CA HIS A 133 -9.02 9.53 -5.11
C HIS A 133 -9.92 10.15 -4.04
N LEU A 134 -11.24 10.13 -4.24
CA LEU A 134 -12.22 10.55 -3.23
C LEU A 134 -12.47 9.48 -2.14
N GLY A 135 -11.92 8.27 -2.28
CA GLY A 135 -12.23 7.14 -1.38
C GLY A 135 -13.60 6.50 -1.61
N GLU A 136 -14.34 6.91 -2.64
CA GLU A 136 -15.68 6.45 -2.99
C GLU A 136 -15.62 5.16 -3.81
N TYR A 137 -15.20 4.07 -3.17
CA TYR A 137 -14.87 2.81 -3.83
C TYR A 137 -16.07 2.11 -4.51
N ALA A 138 -17.28 2.25 -3.97
CA ALA A 138 -18.49 1.71 -4.60
C ALA A 138 -18.75 2.39 -5.96
N ARG A 139 -18.69 3.73 -6.01
CA ARG A 139 -18.85 4.50 -7.26
C ARG A 139 -17.73 4.22 -8.26
N ARG A 140 -16.50 4.02 -7.77
CA ARG A 140 -15.38 3.58 -8.62
C ARG A 140 -15.73 2.25 -9.29
N ASP A 141 -16.15 1.26 -8.53
CA ASP A 141 -16.42 -0.08 -9.06
C ASP A 141 -17.60 -0.08 -10.04
N GLU A 142 -18.64 0.71 -9.80
CA GLU A 142 -19.72 0.96 -10.78
C GLU A 142 -19.19 1.57 -12.09
N ALA A 143 -18.36 2.62 -12.00
CA ALA A 143 -17.77 3.27 -13.17
C ALA A 143 -16.83 2.32 -13.95
N LEU A 144 -16.06 1.48 -13.25
CA LEU A 144 -15.21 0.45 -13.86
C LEU A 144 -16.04 -0.64 -14.54
N ALA A 145 -17.17 -1.06 -13.94
CA ALA A 145 -18.08 -2.03 -14.55
C ALA A 145 -18.67 -1.50 -15.87
N LEU A 146 -19.15 -0.25 -15.86
CA LEU A 146 -19.66 0.42 -17.07
C LEU A 146 -18.58 0.57 -18.15
N ALA A 147 -17.34 0.90 -17.76
CA ALA A 147 -16.21 0.97 -18.68
C ALA A 147 -15.89 -0.41 -19.27
N ARG A 148 -15.93 -1.47 -18.47
CA ARG A 148 -15.68 -2.85 -18.92
C ARG A 148 -16.74 -3.36 -19.89
N GLU A 149 -18.01 -3.12 -19.59
CA GLU A 149 -19.13 -3.45 -20.49
C GLU A 149 -19.00 -2.70 -21.82
N SER A 150 -18.73 -1.40 -21.75
CA SER A 150 -18.56 -0.56 -22.94
C SER A 150 -17.34 -0.95 -23.78
N ALA A 151 -16.34 -1.59 -23.19
CA ALA A 151 -15.13 -2.04 -23.87
C ALA A 151 -15.28 -3.41 -24.57
N ALA A 152 -16.36 -4.16 -24.34
CA ALA A 152 -16.48 -5.58 -24.75
C ALA A 152 -16.06 -5.87 -26.21
N ASN A 153 -16.42 -4.97 -27.13
CA ASN A 153 -16.20 -5.13 -28.58
C ASN A 153 -14.82 -4.66 -29.07
N ASP A 154 -14.00 -4.02 -28.22
CA ASP A 154 -12.68 -3.50 -28.57
C ASP A 154 -11.60 -4.11 -27.65
N PRO A 155 -10.79 -5.06 -28.15
CA PRO A 155 -9.72 -5.68 -27.36
C PRO A 155 -8.79 -4.67 -26.69
N ARG A 156 -8.40 -3.59 -27.40
CA ARG A 156 -7.46 -2.59 -26.87
C ARG A 156 -8.07 -1.83 -25.68
N LEU A 157 -9.36 -1.52 -25.74
CA LEU A 157 -10.06 -0.87 -24.63
C LEU A 157 -10.28 -1.83 -23.46
N ARG A 158 -10.50 -3.13 -23.71
CA ARG A 158 -10.58 -4.12 -22.63
C ARG A 158 -9.27 -4.21 -21.85
N GLU A 159 -8.14 -4.24 -22.56
CA GLU A 159 -6.81 -4.28 -21.94
C GLU A 159 -6.53 -3.01 -21.13
N ALA A 160 -6.89 -1.83 -21.68
CA ALA A 160 -6.75 -0.55 -20.96
C ALA A 160 -7.58 -0.51 -19.68
N THR A 161 -8.85 -0.94 -19.74
CA THR A 161 -9.74 -1.00 -18.57
C THR A 161 -9.21 -1.95 -17.51
N ALA A 162 -8.75 -3.14 -17.90
CA ALA A 162 -8.17 -4.12 -16.98
C ALA A 162 -6.91 -3.57 -16.29
N THR A 163 -6.04 -2.88 -17.04
CA THR A 163 -4.80 -2.29 -16.51
C THR A 163 -5.10 -1.20 -15.47
N VAL A 164 -6.01 -0.27 -15.79
CA VAL A 164 -6.39 0.84 -14.90
C VAL A 164 -7.12 0.34 -13.65
N ALA A 165 -8.02 -0.65 -13.80
CA ALA A 165 -8.68 -1.27 -12.65
C ALA A 165 -7.68 -1.99 -11.73
N ALA A 166 -6.72 -2.71 -12.30
CA ALA A 166 -5.68 -3.40 -11.53
C ALA A 166 -4.79 -2.42 -10.75
N GLU A 167 -4.41 -1.29 -11.34
CA GLU A 167 -3.69 -0.22 -10.64
C GLU A 167 -4.45 0.24 -9.39
N MET A 168 -5.75 0.55 -9.53
CA MET A 168 -6.60 0.98 -8.41
C MET A 168 -6.73 -0.10 -7.32
N TYR A 169 -6.81 -1.38 -7.67
CA TYR A 169 -6.84 -2.46 -6.69
C TYR A 169 -5.51 -2.61 -5.94
N LEU A 170 -4.37 -2.42 -6.62
CA LEU A 170 -3.05 -2.45 -5.99
C LEU A 170 -2.85 -1.28 -5.01
N ASP A 171 -3.42 -0.13 -5.30
CA ASP A 171 -3.40 1.03 -4.39
C ASP A 171 -4.19 0.77 -3.10
N GLN A 172 -5.20 -0.11 -3.14
CA GLN A 172 -5.94 -0.56 -1.95
C GLN A 172 -5.35 -1.83 -1.30
N ASN A 173 -4.14 -2.23 -1.68
CA ASN A 173 -3.52 -3.47 -1.19
C ASN A 173 -4.40 -4.71 -1.44
N ARG A 174 -5.08 -4.77 -2.59
CA ARG A 174 -5.85 -5.92 -3.10
C ARG A 174 -5.13 -6.59 -4.28
N PRO A 175 -3.94 -7.19 -4.08
CA PRO A 175 -3.14 -7.72 -5.17
C PRO A 175 -3.78 -8.92 -5.87
N GLN A 176 -4.61 -9.72 -5.18
CA GLN A 176 -5.28 -10.88 -5.78
C GLN A 176 -6.24 -10.46 -6.91
N ASP A 177 -7.05 -9.42 -6.67
CA ASP A 177 -7.99 -8.89 -7.67
C ASP A 177 -7.25 -8.30 -8.89
N ALA A 178 -6.12 -7.63 -8.63
CA ALA A 178 -5.25 -7.12 -9.68
C ALA A 178 -4.64 -8.24 -10.53
N LEU A 179 -4.19 -9.34 -9.92
CA LEU A 179 -3.62 -10.48 -10.65
C LEU A 179 -4.64 -11.10 -11.63
N VAL A 180 -5.90 -11.27 -11.20
CA VAL A 180 -6.97 -11.81 -12.07
C VAL A 180 -7.15 -10.96 -13.34
N LEU A 181 -7.00 -9.63 -13.22
CA LEU A 181 -7.12 -8.72 -14.36
C LEU A 181 -5.86 -8.67 -15.22
N LEU A 182 -4.68 -8.79 -14.63
CA LEU A 182 -3.40 -8.62 -15.31
C LEU A 182 -2.87 -9.90 -15.96
N GLN A 183 -3.21 -11.08 -15.44
CA GLN A 183 -2.70 -12.36 -15.93
C GLN A 183 -3.03 -12.60 -17.42
N PRO A 184 -4.27 -12.39 -17.91
CA PRO A 184 -4.57 -12.52 -19.32
C PRO A 184 -3.78 -11.56 -20.23
N LEU A 185 -3.37 -10.40 -19.70
CA LEU A 185 -2.60 -9.39 -20.44
C LEU A 185 -1.15 -9.82 -20.65
N GLN A 186 -0.60 -10.60 -19.72
CA GLN A 186 0.76 -11.13 -19.83
C GLN A 186 0.88 -12.13 -20.97
N ASP A 187 -0.12 -13.00 -21.12
CA ASP A 187 -0.15 -14.05 -22.14
C ASP A 187 -0.46 -13.48 -23.54
N ALA A 188 -1.24 -12.40 -23.61
CA ALA A 188 -1.66 -11.78 -24.87
C ALA A 188 -0.54 -11.01 -25.59
N SER A 189 0.39 -10.38 -24.87
CA SER A 189 1.52 -9.65 -25.49
C SER A 189 2.62 -9.31 -24.49
N THR A 190 3.84 -9.77 -24.76
CA THR A 190 5.07 -9.46 -24.00
C THR A 190 5.49 -7.98 -24.07
N ARG A 191 4.74 -7.11 -24.75
CA ARG A 191 5.11 -5.70 -24.99
C ARG A 191 4.48 -4.71 -24.00
N TYR A 192 3.56 -5.15 -23.13
CA TYR A 192 2.89 -4.30 -22.15
C TYR A 192 3.68 -4.14 -20.85
N PHE A 193 4.76 -3.37 -20.92
CA PHE A 193 5.68 -3.17 -19.79
C PHE A 193 5.02 -2.55 -18.54
N HIS A 194 4.01 -1.69 -18.72
CA HIS A 194 3.28 -1.14 -17.58
C HIS A 194 2.47 -2.21 -16.84
N ALA A 195 1.76 -3.09 -17.56
CA ALA A 195 1.06 -4.23 -16.95
C ALA A 195 2.04 -5.18 -16.25
N THR A 196 3.23 -5.40 -16.82
CA THR A 196 4.30 -6.18 -16.16
C THR A 196 4.79 -5.51 -14.86
N ARG A 197 4.92 -4.19 -14.82
CA ARG A 197 5.26 -3.46 -13.58
C ARG A 197 4.17 -3.59 -12.52
N LEU A 198 2.89 -3.56 -12.92
CA LEU A 198 1.77 -3.79 -12.01
C LEU A 198 1.76 -5.24 -11.49
N LEU A 199 2.04 -6.23 -12.35
CA LEU A 199 2.20 -7.64 -11.93
C LEU A 199 3.34 -7.81 -10.92
N LEU A 200 4.47 -7.15 -11.16
CA LEU A 200 5.59 -7.14 -10.23
C LEU A 200 5.16 -6.53 -8.89
N ARG A 201 4.46 -5.40 -8.89
CA ARG A 201 3.91 -4.78 -7.68
C ARG A 201 2.94 -5.72 -6.95
N ALA A 202 2.05 -6.40 -7.67
CA ALA A 202 1.11 -7.37 -7.11
C ALA A 202 1.84 -8.54 -6.42
N HIS A 203 2.81 -9.15 -7.10
CA HIS A 203 3.59 -10.24 -6.53
C HIS A 203 4.48 -9.80 -5.36
N ARG A 204 4.96 -8.56 -5.34
CA ARG A 204 5.66 -7.99 -4.18
C ARG A 204 4.74 -7.86 -2.96
N GLN A 205 3.50 -7.38 -3.13
CA GLN A 205 2.53 -7.30 -2.03
C GLN A 205 2.16 -8.69 -1.49
N LEU A 206 2.11 -9.70 -2.36
CA LEU A 206 1.84 -11.10 -1.99
C LEU A 206 3.06 -11.85 -1.44
N ARG A 207 4.26 -11.28 -1.49
CA ARG A 207 5.53 -11.95 -1.17
C ARG A 207 5.80 -13.20 -2.01
N ASN A 208 5.36 -13.20 -3.27
CA ASN A 208 5.68 -14.30 -4.21
C ASN A 208 7.08 -14.10 -4.80
N HIS A 209 8.11 -14.47 -4.04
CA HIS A 209 9.50 -14.13 -4.36
C HIS A 209 9.98 -14.69 -5.71
N ASP A 210 9.55 -15.89 -6.13
CA ASP A 210 9.86 -16.46 -7.45
C ASP A 210 9.42 -15.54 -8.60
N ARG A 211 8.15 -15.11 -8.57
CA ARG A 211 7.59 -14.25 -9.62
C ARG A 211 8.19 -12.85 -9.61
N VAL A 212 8.50 -12.31 -8.42
CA VAL A 212 9.22 -11.04 -8.29
C VAL A 212 10.57 -11.12 -8.98
N TYR A 213 11.32 -12.19 -8.73
CA TYR A 213 12.64 -12.40 -9.34
C TYR A 213 12.55 -12.52 -10.87
N GLU A 214 11.64 -13.34 -11.39
CA GLU A 214 11.44 -13.52 -12.85
C GLU A 214 11.05 -12.23 -13.56
N LEU A 215 10.04 -11.52 -13.04
CA LEU A 215 9.53 -10.29 -13.63
C LEU A 215 10.56 -9.16 -13.58
N THR A 216 11.34 -9.07 -12.51
CA THR A 216 12.43 -8.08 -12.39
C THR A 216 13.49 -8.33 -13.46
N ARG A 217 13.94 -9.58 -13.65
CA ARG A 217 14.90 -9.93 -14.72
C ARG A 217 14.32 -9.71 -16.12
N LEU A 218 13.02 -9.91 -16.32
CA LEU A 218 12.35 -9.59 -17.58
C LEU A 218 12.41 -8.08 -17.86
N LEU A 219 12.04 -7.23 -16.89
CA LEU A 219 12.03 -5.78 -17.02
C LEU A 219 13.43 -5.19 -17.22
N LEU A 220 14.43 -5.70 -16.49
CA LEU A 220 15.83 -5.30 -16.64
C LEU A 220 16.37 -5.63 -18.04
N ARG A 221 16.14 -6.85 -18.53
CA ARG A 221 16.58 -7.27 -19.89
C ARG A 221 15.96 -6.41 -21.00
N ARG A 222 14.78 -5.84 -20.76
CA ARG A 222 14.05 -5.00 -21.72
C ARG A 222 14.37 -3.50 -21.58
N GLY A 223 15.21 -3.11 -20.61
CA GLY A 223 15.60 -1.71 -20.38
C GLY A 223 14.47 -0.82 -19.84
N VAL A 224 13.45 -1.40 -19.21
CA VAL A 224 12.29 -0.67 -18.66
C VAL A 224 12.53 -0.25 -17.21
N MET A 225 13.40 -0.98 -16.51
CA MET A 225 13.71 -0.78 -15.10
C MET A 225 15.18 -0.40 -14.96
N ASP A 226 15.45 0.52 -14.04
CA ASP A 226 16.82 0.90 -13.72
C ASP A 226 17.59 -0.27 -13.09
N LYS A 227 18.90 -0.32 -13.35
CA LYS A 227 19.75 -1.42 -12.87
C LYS A 227 19.84 -1.45 -11.34
N ALA A 228 19.90 -0.29 -10.67
CA ALA A 228 20.00 -0.25 -9.21
C ALA A 228 18.69 -0.72 -8.56
N GLU A 229 17.54 -0.27 -9.07
CA GLU A 229 16.22 -0.75 -8.61
C GLU A 229 16.07 -2.26 -8.82
N ALA A 230 16.45 -2.76 -10.01
CA ALA A 230 16.36 -4.18 -10.31
C ALA A 230 17.26 -5.03 -9.41
N LEU A 231 18.49 -4.58 -9.11
CA LEU A 231 19.41 -5.31 -8.23
C LEU A 231 18.87 -5.41 -6.80
N GLN A 232 18.26 -4.36 -6.25
CA GLN A 232 17.63 -4.43 -4.92
C GLN A 232 16.47 -5.43 -4.88
N LEU A 233 15.64 -5.46 -5.92
CA LEU A 233 14.54 -6.43 -6.02
C LEU A 233 15.05 -7.86 -6.22
N ILE A 234 16.10 -8.04 -7.02
CA ILE A 234 16.77 -9.35 -7.19
C ILE A 234 17.37 -9.80 -5.86
N GLU A 235 18.08 -8.93 -5.14
CA GLU A 235 18.68 -9.22 -3.84
C GLU A 235 17.64 -9.73 -2.84
N THR A 236 16.59 -8.95 -2.62
CA THR A 236 15.53 -9.26 -1.65
C THR A 236 14.70 -10.48 -2.05
N SER A 237 14.43 -10.69 -3.34
CA SER A 237 13.66 -11.85 -3.79
C SER A 237 14.50 -13.13 -3.82
N ALA A 238 15.74 -13.08 -4.27
CA ALA A 238 16.60 -14.26 -4.33
C ALA A 238 17.05 -14.74 -2.94
N SER A 239 17.33 -13.83 -2.01
CA SER A 239 17.65 -14.20 -0.62
C SER A 239 16.48 -14.91 0.05
N ALA A 240 15.25 -14.40 -0.13
CA ALA A 240 14.04 -15.05 0.37
C ALA A 240 13.81 -16.43 -0.27
N ARG A 241 13.98 -16.55 -1.60
CA ARG A 241 13.88 -17.86 -2.29
C ARG A 241 14.88 -18.87 -1.76
N LEU A 242 16.12 -18.47 -1.50
CA LEU A 242 17.13 -19.34 -0.90
C LEU A 242 16.74 -19.80 0.51
N ALA A 243 16.21 -18.88 1.33
CA ALA A 243 15.74 -19.20 2.67
C ALA A 243 14.52 -20.14 2.68
N GLU A 244 13.56 -19.93 1.77
CA GLU A 244 12.36 -20.77 1.65
C GLU A 244 12.65 -22.17 1.12
N ALA A 245 13.54 -22.28 0.13
CA ALA A 245 13.88 -23.55 -0.50
C ALA A 245 14.87 -24.39 0.32
N GLY A 246 15.64 -23.75 1.20
CA GLY A 246 16.59 -24.39 2.10
C GLY A 246 17.66 -25.25 1.38
N PRO A 247 18.19 -26.27 2.08
CA PRO A 247 19.21 -27.18 1.58
C PRO A 247 18.89 -27.86 0.24
N GLU A 248 17.64 -28.29 0.05
CA GLU A 248 17.23 -29.11 -1.11
C GLU A 248 17.18 -28.27 -2.40
N GLY A 249 16.65 -27.05 -2.33
CA GLY A 249 16.54 -26.16 -3.48
C GLY A 249 17.75 -25.27 -3.75
N PHE A 250 18.72 -25.23 -2.83
CA PHE A 250 19.91 -24.36 -2.92
C PHE A 250 20.60 -24.44 -4.28
N LYS A 251 20.91 -25.66 -4.76
CA LYS A 251 21.71 -25.86 -5.97
C LYS A 251 21.03 -25.27 -7.22
N ALA A 252 19.72 -25.46 -7.34
CA ALA A 252 18.94 -24.92 -8.45
C ALA A 252 18.95 -23.40 -8.44
N ILE A 253 18.65 -22.77 -7.30
CA ILE A 253 18.58 -21.31 -7.18
C ILE A 253 19.97 -20.68 -7.33
N TRP A 254 20.99 -21.24 -6.68
CA TRP A 254 22.36 -20.72 -6.72
C TRP A 254 22.96 -20.75 -8.13
N SER A 255 22.65 -21.80 -8.91
CA SER A 255 23.14 -21.91 -10.29
C SER A 255 22.49 -20.92 -11.26
N ASP A 256 21.26 -20.47 -10.98
CA ASP A 256 20.54 -19.47 -11.80
C ASP A 256 21.03 -18.02 -11.56
N LEU A 257 21.62 -17.76 -10.39
CA LEU A 257 22.19 -16.45 -10.05
C LEU A 257 23.50 -16.19 -10.80
N LYS A 258 23.67 -14.95 -11.28
CA LYS A 258 24.91 -14.49 -11.90
C LYS A 258 25.99 -14.23 -10.84
N ALA A 259 27.26 -14.20 -11.26
CA ALA A 259 28.40 -13.93 -10.38
C ALA A 259 28.23 -12.61 -9.60
N ASP A 260 27.83 -11.53 -10.29
CA ASP A 260 27.59 -10.21 -9.69
C ASP A 260 26.40 -10.21 -8.71
N GLU A 261 25.44 -11.12 -8.87
CA GLU A 261 24.27 -11.24 -8.00
C GLU A 261 24.61 -12.07 -6.75
N ARG A 262 25.46 -13.09 -6.88
CA ARG A 262 25.88 -13.96 -5.75
C ARG A 262 26.64 -13.22 -4.65
N VAL A 263 27.28 -12.10 -4.98
CA VAL A 263 28.03 -11.26 -4.05
C VAL A 263 27.17 -10.21 -3.35
N LEU A 264 25.87 -10.12 -3.68
CA LEU A 264 24.95 -9.20 -3.00
C LEU A 264 24.76 -9.62 -1.54
N PRO A 265 24.81 -8.68 -0.58
CA PRO A 265 24.81 -8.98 0.86
C PRO A 265 23.74 -9.95 1.34
N ASP A 266 22.46 -9.69 1.07
CA ASP A 266 21.38 -10.55 1.60
C ASP A 266 21.39 -11.95 0.95
N ILE A 267 21.79 -12.04 -0.33
CA ILE A 267 21.95 -13.32 -1.04
C ILE A 267 23.11 -14.12 -0.44
N ALA A 268 24.26 -13.48 -0.22
CA ALA A 268 25.44 -14.13 0.35
C ALA A 268 25.18 -14.61 1.80
N LEU A 269 24.44 -13.83 2.60
CA LEU A 269 24.02 -14.23 3.94
C LEU A 269 23.11 -15.47 3.92
N ALA A 270 22.06 -15.45 3.09
CA ALA A 270 21.13 -16.58 2.97
C ALA A 270 21.83 -17.84 2.41
N ALA A 271 22.73 -17.67 1.44
CA ALA A 271 23.49 -18.78 0.90
C ALA A 271 24.47 -19.37 1.91
N ALA A 272 25.14 -18.52 2.69
CA ALA A 272 26.05 -18.97 3.74
C ALA A 272 25.31 -19.70 4.87
N SER A 273 24.11 -19.24 5.27
CA SER A 273 23.32 -19.92 6.30
C SER A 273 22.89 -21.31 5.85
N VAL A 274 22.41 -21.46 4.60
CA VAL A 274 22.05 -22.77 4.05
C VAL A 274 23.25 -23.72 3.98
N GLN A 275 24.43 -23.22 3.60
CA GLN A 275 25.66 -24.04 3.61
C GLN A 275 26.11 -24.42 5.02
N GLN A 276 25.92 -23.53 6.00
CA GLN A 276 26.21 -23.83 7.41
C GLN A 276 25.30 -24.92 7.96
N GLU A 277 24.01 -24.90 7.63
CA GLU A 277 23.03 -25.94 8.01
C GLU A 277 23.39 -27.31 7.43
N GLN A 278 23.96 -27.35 6.22
CA GLN A 278 24.47 -28.57 5.60
C GLN A 278 25.84 -29.05 6.17
N GLY A 279 26.46 -28.28 7.06
CA GLY A 279 27.81 -28.56 7.58
C GLY A 279 28.95 -28.14 6.64
N ASN A 280 28.67 -27.49 5.52
CA ASN A 280 29.65 -27.04 4.53
C ASN A 280 30.27 -25.68 4.92
N ILE A 281 30.91 -25.61 6.09
CA ILE A 281 31.41 -24.36 6.69
C ILE A 281 32.46 -23.66 5.82
N ASP A 282 33.28 -24.42 5.10
CA ASP A 282 34.31 -23.87 4.20
C ASP A 282 33.73 -23.22 2.93
N GLU A 283 32.60 -23.73 2.43
CA GLU A 283 31.87 -23.11 1.32
C GLU A 283 31.17 -21.84 1.80
N ALA A 284 30.50 -21.89 2.95
CA ALA A 284 29.91 -20.71 3.58
C ALA A 284 30.96 -19.58 3.78
N SER A 285 32.16 -19.94 4.23
CA SER A 285 33.30 -19.01 4.36
C SER A 285 33.65 -18.36 3.02
N ARG A 286 33.76 -19.17 1.95
CA ARG A 286 34.11 -18.67 0.61
C ARG A 286 33.04 -17.73 0.04
N ILE A 287 31.76 -18.03 0.25
CA ILE A 287 30.65 -17.17 -0.18
C ILE A 287 30.71 -15.81 0.53
N LEU A 288 30.86 -15.81 1.86
CA LEU A 288 30.96 -14.58 2.64
C LEU A 288 32.21 -13.77 2.29
N GLU A 289 33.36 -14.42 2.11
CA GLU A 289 34.61 -13.78 1.68
C GLU A 289 34.46 -13.09 0.32
N ALA A 290 33.78 -13.73 -0.65
CA ALA A 290 33.53 -13.15 -1.96
C ALA A 290 32.68 -11.87 -1.86
N ALA A 291 31.63 -11.87 -1.05
CA ALA A 291 30.78 -10.70 -0.82
C ALA A 291 31.53 -9.57 -0.08
N LEU A 292 32.29 -9.92 0.97
CA LEU A 292 33.07 -8.97 1.76
C LEU A 292 34.17 -8.26 0.95
N ASN A 293 34.76 -8.94 -0.04
CA ASN A 293 35.74 -8.33 -0.95
C ASN A 293 35.11 -7.28 -1.89
N VAL A 294 33.80 -7.32 -2.12
CA VAL A 294 33.07 -6.32 -2.92
C VAL A 294 32.59 -5.19 -2.04
N ARG A 295 31.95 -5.53 -0.92
CA ARG A 295 31.41 -4.56 0.04
C ARG A 295 31.58 -5.07 1.46
N MET A 296 32.36 -4.36 2.24
CA MET A 296 32.58 -4.69 3.64
C MET A 296 31.42 -4.16 4.49
N GLU A 297 30.43 -5.01 4.72
CA GLU A 297 29.21 -4.68 5.47
C GLU A 297 29.19 -5.38 6.84
N PRO A 298 28.81 -4.69 7.94
CA PRO A 298 28.81 -5.26 9.29
C PRO A 298 28.02 -6.58 9.44
N ARG A 299 26.92 -6.76 8.70
CA ARG A 299 26.10 -7.99 8.77
C ARG A 299 26.87 -9.20 8.22
N LEU A 300 27.57 -9.03 7.10
CA LEU A 300 28.43 -10.06 6.50
C LEU A 300 29.62 -10.38 7.41
N ILE A 301 30.27 -9.35 7.97
CA ILE A 301 31.40 -9.51 8.90
C ILE A 301 30.97 -10.30 10.14
N ASN A 302 29.79 -9.96 10.70
CA ASN A 302 29.26 -10.67 11.85
C ASN A 302 28.98 -12.14 11.53
N ALA A 303 28.33 -12.44 10.40
CA ALA A 303 28.09 -13.82 9.95
C ALA A 303 29.40 -14.58 9.73
N TYR A 304 30.42 -13.92 9.17
CA TYR A 304 31.75 -14.51 8.95
C TYR A 304 32.43 -14.91 10.26
N SER A 305 32.24 -14.13 11.31
CA SER A 305 32.81 -14.44 12.63
C SER A 305 32.12 -15.61 13.34
N GLN A 306 30.99 -16.10 12.85
CA GLN A 306 30.30 -17.26 13.41
C GLN A 306 30.82 -18.52 12.73
N CYS A 307 31.68 -19.26 13.42
CA CYS A 307 32.18 -20.56 12.95
C CYS A 307 32.47 -21.51 14.12
N PRO A 308 32.53 -22.83 13.86
CA PRO A 308 33.13 -23.79 14.79
C PRO A 308 34.62 -23.49 15.04
N PRO A 309 35.18 -23.93 16.18
CA PRO A 309 36.58 -23.68 16.55
C PRO A 309 37.59 -24.22 15.52
N GLU A 310 37.24 -25.30 14.82
CA GLU A 310 38.09 -25.94 13.79
C GLU A 310 38.43 -25.00 12.62
N HIS A 311 37.55 -24.06 12.28
CA HIS A 311 37.74 -23.13 11.14
C HIS A 311 38.29 -21.76 11.55
N VAL A 312 38.47 -21.50 12.85
CA VAL A 312 38.88 -20.19 13.37
C VAL A 312 40.22 -19.76 12.80
N ALA A 313 41.23 -20.62 12.79
CA ALA A 313 42.58 -20.24 12.36
C ALA A 313 42.62 -19.67 10.93
N ARG A 314 41.90 -20.32 9.99
CA ARG A 314 41.79 -19.87 8.60
C ARG A 314 41.04 -18.54 8.50
N ARG A 315 39.88 -18.42 9.18
CA ARG A 315 39.06 -17.21 9.13
C ARG A 315 39.74 -16.02 9.79
N LEU A 316 40.45 -16.24 10.89
CA LEU A 316 41.22 -15.23 11.61
C LEU A 316 42.32 -14.67 10.73
N SER A 317 43.14 -15.54 10.11
CA SER A 317 44.21 -15.10 9.19
C SER A 317 43.67 -14.24 8.05
N LYS A 318 42.53 -14.63 7.46
CA LYS A 318 41.91 -13.85 6.38
C LYS A 318 41.35 -12.51 6.86
N ALA A 319 40.74 -12.47 8.03
CA ALA A 319 40.21 -11.24 8.61
C ALA A 319 41.32 -10.27 9.04
N GLU A 320 42.48 -10.78 9.49
CA GLU A 320 43.67 -9.96 9.76
C GLU A 320 44.24 -9.33 8.49
N ASP A 321 44.15 -10.01 7.35
CA ASP A 321 44.50 -9.41 6.06
C ASP A 321 43.56 -8.25 5.70
N TRP A 322 42.25 -8.39 5.94
CA TRP A 322 41.29 -7.29 5.74
C TRP A 322 41.55 -6.12 6.70
N LEU A 323 42.05 -6.39 7.92
CA LEU A 323 42.36 -5.34 8.90
C LEU A 323 43.52 -4.45 8.43
N LYS A 324 44.45 -4.97 7.61
CA LYS A 324 45.55 -4.17 7.04
C LYS A 324 45.03 -3.04 6.15
N SER A 325 43.97 -3.29 5.38
CA SER A 325 43.33 -2.27 4.54
C SER A 325 42.25 -1.47 5.27
N HIS A 326 41.67 -2.01 6.35
CA HIS A 326 40.61 -1.37 7.12
C HIS A 326 40.92 -1.35 8.63
N PRO A 327 41.94 -0.60 9.06
CA PRO A 327 42.47 -0.69 10.43
C PRO A 327 41.54 -0.14 11.52
N GLU A 328 40.57 0.71 11.15
CA GLU A 328 39.63 1.38 12.05
C GLU A 328 38.18 0.93 11.84
N ASP A 329 37.96 -0.22 11.20
CA ASP A 329 36.62 -0.79 11.13
C ASP A 329 36.28 -1.50 12.45
N SER A 330 35.37 -0.89 13.23
CA SER A 330 34.90 -1.42 14.50
C SER A 330 34.22 -2.81 14.36
N ALA A 331 33.44 -3.04 13.32
CA ALA A 331 32.75 -4.32 13.11
C ALA A 331 33.76 -5.44 12.78
N LEU A 332 34.77 -5.14 11.97
CA LEU A 332 35.86 -6.07 11.66
C LEU A 332 36.67 -6.42 12.92
N LEU A 333 37.04 -5.44 13.73
CA LEU A 333 37.72 -5.67 15.01
C LEU A 333 36.87 -6.50 15.98
N ALA A 334 35.55 -6.27 16.03
CA ALA A 334 34.64 -7.06 16.85
C ALA A 334 34.53 -8.52 16.35
N ALA A 335 34.55 -8.73 15.03
CA ALA A 335 34.59 -10.07 14.43
C ALA A 335 35.91 -10.81 14.70
N LEU A 336 37.06 -10.13 14.60
CA LEU A 336 38.35 -10.68 14.99
C LEU A 336 38.35 -11.08 16.47
N GLY A 337 37.82 -10.21 17.34
CA GLY A 337 37.60 -10.50 18.75
C GLY A 337 36.77 -11.76 18.97
N ASN A 338 35.61 -11.87 18.30
CA ASN A 338 34.74 -13.06 18.37
C ASN A 338 35.47 -14.34 17.93
N LEU A 339 36.20 -14.30 16.80
CA LEU A 339 37.00 -15.41 16.31
C LEU A 339 38.08 -15.83 17.33
N CYS A 340 38.79 -14.86 17.92
CA CYS A 340 39.76 -15.13 18.99
C CYS A 340 39.10 -15.80 20.21
N LEU A 341 37.90 -15.37 20.61
CA LEU A 341 37.17 -16.03 21.71
C LEU A 341 36.79 -17.46 21.36
N THR A 342 36.29 -17.70 20.14
CA THR A 342 35.97 -19.05 19.66
C THR A 342 37.22 -19.94 19.61
N GLY A 343 38.36 -19.39 19.21
CA GLY A 343 39.67 -20.06 19.20
C GLY A 343 40.42 -20.09 20.53
N GLN A 344 39.83 -19.57 21.61
CA GLN A 344 40.43 -19.48 22.95
C GLN A 344 41.74 -18.67 23.02
N LEU A 345 41.90 -17.68 22.12
CA LEU A 345 43.02 -16.73 22.06
C LEU A 345 42.69 -15.48 22.88
N TRP A 346 42.55 -15.64 24.20
CA TRP A 346 41.96 -14.63 25.09
C TRP A 346 42.63 -13.25 25.03
N GLY A 347 43.97 -13.17 25.10
CA GLY A 347 44.69 -11.90 25.12
C GLY A 347 44.56 -11.11 23.80
N GLN A 348 44.63 -11.80 22.66
CA GLN A 348 44.41 -11.15 21.35
C GLN A 348 42.94 -10.74 21.19
N GLY A 349 42.00 -11.57 21.65
CA GLY A 349 40.58 -11.25 21.67
C GLY A 349 40.29 -9.98 22.48
N GLU A 350 40.85 -9.87 23.69
CA GLU A 350 40.76 -8.67 24.53
C GLU A 350 41.27 -7.44 23.78
N TYR A 351 42.45 -7.55 23.18
CA TYR A 351 43.08 -6.45 22.44
C TYR A 351 42.19 -5.95 21.29
N TYR A 352 41.68 -6.85 20.45
CA TYR A 352 40.81 -6.47 19.33
C TYR A 352 39.48 -5.87 19.80
N LEU A 353 38.85 -6.45 20.83
CA LEU A 353 37.57 -5.99 21.37
C LEU A 353 37.69 -4.62 22.04
N LEU A 354 38.73 -4.39 22.85
CA LEU A 354 38.97 -3.08 23.47
C LEU A 354 39.26 -2.01 22.41
N ARG A 355 39.98 -2.36 21.34
CA ARG A 355 40.22 -1.46 20.21
C ARG A 355 38.92 -1.15 19.45
N SER A 356 38.08 -2.15 19.21
CA SER A 356 36.74 -1.96 18.62
C SER A 356 35.87 -1.02 19.49
N MET A 357 35.86 -1.25 20.81
CA MET A 357 35.09 -0.47 21.78
C MET A 357 35.49 1.01 21.81
N LYS A 358 36.79 1.31 21.64
CA LYS A 358 37.29 2.70 21.56
C LYS A 358 36.74 3.46 20.35
N LEU A 359 36.43 2.75 19.26
CA LEU A 359 35.88 3.33 18.04
C LEU A 359 34.36 3.45 18.12
N ARG A 360 33.70 2.40 18.59
CA ARG A 360 32.25 2.35 18.76
C ARG A 360 31.88 1.45 19.93
N SER A 361 31.05 1.96 20.85
CA SER A 361 30.49 1.18 21.95
C SER A 361 29.14 0.58 21.54
N ASP A 362 29.13 -0.69 21.17
CA ASP A 362 27.91 -1.44 20.84
C ASP A 362 27.65 -2.56 21.86
N MET A 363 26.37 -2.94 21.98
CA MET A 363 25.92 -4.07 22.81
C MET A 363 26.73 -5.35 22.55
N ARG A 364 26.99 -5.67 21.27
CA ARG A 364 27.74 -6.87 20.88
C ARG A 364 29.16 -6.86 21.43
N ILE A 365 29.86 -5.72 21.38
CA ILE A 365 31.25 -5.61 21.84
C ILE A 365 31.31 -5.80 23.36
N HIS A 366 30.39 -5.16 24.09
CA HIS A 366 30.29 -5.35 25.54
C HIS A 366 29.92 -6.78 25.93
N ALA A 367 29.00 -7.42 25.21
CA ALA A 367 28.66 -8.83 25.46
C ALA A 367 29.86 -9.78 25.22
N LEU A 368 30.66 -9.53 24.18
CA LEU A 368 31.88 -10.30 23.90
C LEU A 368 32.95 -10.09 24.99
N LEU A 369 33.17 -8.85 25.44
CA LEU A 369 34.07 -8.55 26.55
C LEU A 369 33.58 -9.16 27.88
N GLY A 370 32.27 -9.12 28.13
CA GLY A 370 31.66 -9.78 29.28
C GLY A 370 31.94 -11.29 29.27
N ASN A 371 31.68 -11.96 28.14
CA ASN A 371 31.96 -13.38 27.97
C ASN A 371 33.44 -13.72 28.15
N LEU A 372 34.33 -12.91 27.57
CA LEU A 372 35.78 -13.05 27.75
C LEU A 372 36.18 -13.00 29.23
N TYR A 373 35.72 -12.00 29.96
CA TYR A 373 36.10 -11.84 31.36
C TYR A 373 35.48 -12.88 32.29
N ASP A 374 34.28 -13.38 31.99
CA ASP A 374 33.70 -14.54 32.68
C ASP A 374 34.61 -15.77 32.53
N ARG A 375 35.10 -16.03 31.31
CA ARG A 375 36.02 -17.15 31.04
C ARG A 375 37.38 -16.99 31.72
N LEU A 376 37.84 -15.75 31.92
CA LEU A 376 39.07 -15.43 32.63
C LEU A 376 38.91 -15.38 34.17
N GLY A 377 37.70 -15.58 34.70
CA GLY A 377 37.41 -15.50 36.13
C GLY A 377 37.39 -14.06 36.70
N ARG A 378 37.36 -13.04 35.83
CA ARG A 378 37.30 -11.61 36.20
C ARG A 378 35.85 -11.15 36.32
N SER A 379 35.13 -11.69 37.32
CA SER A 379 33.68 -11.50 37.47
C SER A 379 33.23 -10.04 37.62
N ALA A 380 34.03 -9.20 38.28
CA ALA A 380 33.72 -7.76 38.43
C ALA A 380 33.73 -7.03 37.08
N ASP A 381 34.75 -7.27 36.25
CA ASP A 381 34.88 -6.66 34.93
C ASP A 381 33.82 -7.20 33.97
N ALA A 382 33.56 -8.51 34.02
CA ALA A 382 32.51 -9.13 33.24
C ALA A 382 31.14 -8.50 33.57
N MET A 383 30.81 -8.36 34.86
CA MET A 383 29.57 -7.75 35.30
C MET A 383 29.43 -6.29 34.86
N GLN A 384 30.52 -5.52 34.87
CA GLN A 384 30.52 -4.17 34.34
C GLN A 384 30.14 -4.16 32.85
N HIS A 385 30.76 -5.02 32.04
CA HIS A 385 30.45 -5.08 30.61
C HIS A 385 29.06 -5.62 30.32
N TRP A 386 28.55 -6.59 31.08
CA TRP A 386 27.17 -7.04 30.96
C TRP A 386 26.15 -5.94 31.28
N ARG A 387 26.42 -5.10 32.29
CA ARG A 387 25.59 -3.91 32.61
C ARG A 387 25.64 -2.87 31.50
N LEU A 388 26.80 -2.64 30.90
CA LEU A 388 26.92 -1.73 29.76
C LEU A 388 26.17 -2.29 28.55
N ALA A 389 26.28 -3.59 28.27
CA ALA A 389 25.54 -4.24 27.20
C ALA A 389 24.02 -4.11 27.39
N SER A 390 23.51 -4.33 28.61
CA SER A 390 22.07 -4.17 28.90
C SER A 390 21.60 -2.72 28.84
N GLY A 391 22.43 -1.77 29.25
CA GLY A 391 22.16 -0.33 29.11
C GLY A 391 22.10 0.15 27.65
N VAL A 392 22.81 -0.52 26.72
CA VAL A 392 22.72 -0.24 25.28
C VAL A 392 21.48 -0.91 24.66
N ALA A 393 21.06 -2.07 25.17
CA ALA A 393 19.94 -2.84 24.64
C ALA A 393 18.56 -2.23 24.96
N GLY A 394 18.44 -1.42 26.02
CA GLY A 394 17.18 -0.81 26.42
C GLY A 394 17.37 0.43 27.30
N VAL A 395 16.33 1.27 27.38
CA VAL A 395 16.29 2.44 28.28
C VAL A 395 16.08 1.93 29.72
N LEU A 396 17.15 1.49 30.36
CA LEU A 396 17.12 1.20 31.78
C LEU A 396 17.03 2.52 32.57
N PRO A 397 16.25 2.59 33.65
CA PRO A 397 16.20 3.79 34.48
C PRO A 397 17.60 4.08 35.02
N VAL A 398 18.06 5.33 34.85
CA VAL A 398 19.30 5.79 35.46
C VAL A 398 19.06 5.91 36.96
N LEU A 399 19.46 4.87 37.69
CA LEU A 399 19.40 4.88 39.16
C LEU A 399 20.39 5.93 39.67
N ALA A 400 19.92 6.83 40.55
CA ALA A 400 20.69 7.97 41.06
C ALA A 400 22.01 7.58 41.75
N THR A 401 22.16 6.32 42.15
CA THR A 401 23.38 5.78 42.75
C THR A 401 23.59 4.32 42.37
N SER A 402 24.75 4.00 41.79
CA SER A 402 25.26 2.63 41.65
C SER A 402 25.86 2.11 42.97
N ARG A 403 25.20 2.36 44.10
CA ARG A 403 25.62 1.87 45.41
C ARG A 403 24.75 0.68 45.78
N ALA A 404 25.36 -0.39 46.29
CA ALA A 404 24.60 -1.48 46.88
C ALA A 404 23.69 -0.92 47.98
N LEU A 405 22.40 -1.23 47.89
CA LEU A 405 21.47 -0.90 48.97
C LEU A 405 21.97 -1.59 50.24
N PRO A 406 21.90 -0.92 51.41
CA PRO A 406 22.15 -1.62 52.66
C PRO A 406 21.17 -2.79 52.78
N ALA A 407 21.58 -3.85 53.50
CA ALA A 407 20.67 -4.94 53.83
C ALA A 407 19.38 -4.35 54.43
N ALA A 408 18.23 -4.82 53.96
CA ALA A 408 16.95 -4.38 54.50
C ALA A 408 16.92 -4.66 56.00
N ASP A 409 16.44 -3.70 56.79
CA ASP A 409 16.26 -3.92 58.23
C ASP A 409 15.08 -4.90 58.41
N THR A 410 15.40 -6.16 58.70
CA THR A 410 14.42 -7.26 58.86
C THR A 410 13.82 -7.31 60.27
N ARG A 411 14.19 -6.40 61.19
CA ARG A 411 13.71 -6.43 62.58
C ARG A 411 12.22 -6.13 62.73
N GLY A 412 11.61 -5.51 61.72
CA GLY A 412 10.17 -5.23 61.67
C GLY A 412 9.38 -6.16 60.75
N ASP A 413 10.00 -7.21 60.21
CA ASP A 413 9.35 -8.12 59.29
C ASP A 413 8.41 -9.07 60.08
N PRO A 414 7.08 -9.00 59.90
CA PRO A 414 6.13 -9.84 60.64
C PRO A 414 6.25 -11.33 60.29
N THR A 415 7.01 -11.68 59.25
CA THR A 415 7.28 -13.07 58.84
C THR A 415 8.55 -13.64 59.48
N LEU A 416 9.42 -12.79 60.04
CA LEU A 416 10.56 -13.22 60.83
C LEU A 416 10.08 -13.48 62.27
N ILE A 417 9.69 -14.72 62.55
CA ILE A 417 9.43 -15.16 63.92
C ILE A 417 10.79 -15.15 64.63
N ASP A 418 10.95 -14.22 65.56
CA ASP A 418 12.10 -14.20 66.45
C ASP A 418 12.08 -15.46 67.31
N VAL A 419 12.94 -16.43 66.98
CA VAL A 419 12.98 -17.75 67.62
C VAL A 419 13.26 -17.61 69.13
N GLU A 420 13.91 -16.52 69.55
CA GLU A 420 14.17 -16.22 70.96
C GLU A 420 12.92 -15.77 71.74
N HIS A 421 11.87 -15.32 71.05
CA HIS A 421 10.60 -14.87 71.65
C HIS A 421 9.45 -15.84 71.42
N MET A 422 9.70 -17.07 70.94
CA MET A 422 8.65 -18.08 70.90
C MET A 422 8.17 -18.34 72.33
N PRO A 423 6.88 -18.10 72.67
CA PRO A 423 6.37 -18.47 73.98
C PRO A 423 6.59 -19.97 74.12
N THR A 424 7.33 -20.35 75.17
CA THR A 424 7.62 -21.75 75.48
C THR A 424 6.29 -22.48 75.46
N ALA A 425 6.14 -23.46 74.56
CA ALA A 425 4.90 -24.21 74.42
C ALA A 425 4.50 -24.72 75.81
N GLN A 426 3.38 -24.23 76.35
CA GLN A 426 2.83 -24.75 77.58
C GLN A 426 2.47 -26.20 77.31
N VAL A 427 3.24 -27.12 77.90
CA VAL A 427 2.91 -28.53 77.91
C VAL A 427 1.62 -28.66 78.70
N LEU A 428 0.50 -28.74 77.98
CA LEU A 428 -0.78 -29.16 78.57
C LEU A 428 -0.56 -30.56 79.18
N PRO A 429 -0.99 -30.80 80.43
CA PRO A 429 -0.88 -32.12 81.03
C PRO A 429 -1.58 -33.14 80.13
N SER A 430 -0.90 -34.26 79.91
CA SER A 430 -1.26 -35.35 79.00
C SER A 430 -2.77 -35.59 78.92
N ALA A 431 -3.40 -35.10 77.86
CA ALA A 431 -4.63 -35.70 77.38
C ALA A 431 -4.29 -37.14 76.97
N PRO A 432 -5.10 -38.16 77.34
CA PRO A 432 -4.85 -39.52 76.95
C PRO A 432 -4.71 -39.60 75.43
N ALA A 433 -3.68 -40.30 74.96
CA ALA A 433 -3.41 -40.47 73.54
C ALA A 433 -4.70 -40.92 72.83
N PRO A 434 -5.11 -40.26 71.72
CA PRO A 434 -6.25 -40.73 70.96
C PRO A 434 -5.92 -42.13 70.46
N VAL A 435 -6.67 -43.11 70.97
CA VAL A 435 -6.59 -44.50 70.50
C VAL A 435 -6.94 -44.47 69.02
N ALA A 436 -6.03 -44.96 68.18
CA ALA A 436 -6.27 -45.10 66.76
C ALA A 436 -7.54 -45.94 66.55
N ALA A 437 -8.59 -45.34 66.01
CA ALA A 437 -9.75 -46.07 65.53
C ALA A 437 -9.28 -46.90 64.33
N SER A 438 -9.02 -48.19 64.59
CA SER A 438 -8.66 -49.16 63.57
C SER A 438 -9.83 -49.32 62.60
N ALA A 439 -9.54 -49.16 61.31
CA ALA A 439 -10.45 -49.40 60.21
C ALA A 439 -10.70 -50.91 60.05
N ALA A 440 -11.57 -51.49 60.87
CA ALA A 440 -12.10 -52.83 60.71
C ALA A 440 -13.28 -53.03 61.68
N ASP A 441 -14.42 -52.40 61.41
CA ASP A 441 -15.73 -53.03 61.66
C ASP A 441 -16.83 -52.18 61.02
N PHE A 442 -17.89 -52.86 60.59
CA PHE A 442 -19.05 -52.40 59.81
C PHE A 442 -18.93 -52.51 58.28
N GLY A 443 -18.99 -53.75 57.83
CA GLY A 443 -19.80 -54.11 56.66
C GLY A 443 -21.29 -54.12 56.99
N ASP A 444 -22.08 -53.82 55.94
CA ASP A 444 -23.42 -54.31 55.57
C ASP A 444 -24.51 -54.42 56.65
N ASP A 445 -25.49 -53.49 56.66
CA ASP A 445 -26.70 -53.61 55.82
C ASP A 445 -27.75 -52.52 56.17
N ASP A 446 -28.11 -51.73 55.14
CA ASP A 446 -29.49 -51.39 54.73
C ASP A 446 -30.45 -50.55 55.63
N PHE A 447 -30.65 -49.26 55.29
CA PHE A 447 -31.91 -48.70 54.72
C PHE A 447 -32.03 -47.14 54.80
N LEU A 448 -32.11 -46.54 53.61
CA LEU A 448 -32.84 -45.34 53.14
C LEU A 448 -33.43 -44.31 54.14
N ALA A 449 -33.01 -43.04 53.99
CA ALA A 449 -33.82 -41.90 53.49
C ALA A 449 -33.51 -40.55 54.15
N GLY A 450 -33.17 -39.55 53.33
CA GLY A 450 -33.51 -38.13 53.54
C GLY A 450 -32.47 -37.23 54.23
N GLY A 451 -32.10 -36.13 53.56
CA GLY A 451 -31.58 -34.94 54.25
C GLY A 451 -30.49 -34.15 53.50
N SER A 452 -30.88 -33.02 52.92
CA SER A 452 -30.13 -31.99 52.18
C SER A 452 -28.85 -31.42 52.85
N PRO A 453 -27.95 -30.75 52.08
CA PRO A 453 -26.60 -30.40 52.52
C PRO A 453 -26.51 -29.16 53.43
N ALA A 454 -25.41 -29.14 54.20
CA ALA A 454 -25.08 -28.20 55.28
C ALA A 454 -24.67 -26.78 54.81
N PRO A 455 -24.84 -25.74 55.66
CA PRO A 455 -24.63 -24.34 55.30
C PRO A 455 -23.21 -23.82 55.58
N SER A 456 -22.83 -22.80 54.81
CA SER A 456 -21.55 -22.07 54.86
C SER A 456 -21.50 -21.01 55.98
N ALA A 457 -20.32 -20.81 56.56
CA ALA A 457 -20.08 -20.01 57.75
C ALA A 457 -19.80 -18.51 57.49
N HIS A 458 -20.39 -17.72 58.39
CA HIS A 458 -20.23 -16.33 58.86
C HIS A 458 -19.17 -15.34 58.30
N HIS A 459 -19.68 -14.13 58.02
CA HIS A 459 -19.02 -12.82 58.17
C HIS A 459 -19.16 -12.26 59.59
N PRO A 460 -18.23 -11.42 60.09
CA PRO A 460 -18.45 -10.57 61.27
C PRO A 460 -18.89 -9.14 60.89
N ALA A 461 -19.72 -8.55 61.76
CA ALA A 461 -20.36 -7.23 61.62
C ALA A 461 -19.53 -6.07 62.21
N PRO A 462 -19.75 -4.81 61.77
CA PRO A 462 -19.33 -3.60 62.49
C PRO A 462 -20.48 -2.93 63.26
N GLY A 463 -20.14 -2.16 64.29
CA GLY A 463 -21.07 -1.51 65.23
C GLY A 463 -21.63 -0.14 64.78
N THR A 464 -22.92 0.03 65.13
CA THR A 464 -23.57 1.16 65.84
C THR A 464 -23.64 2.60 65.26
N ASN A 465 -24.88 2.94 64.82
CA ASN A 465 -25.68 4.19 64.95
C ASN A 465 -25.47 5.45 64.06
N VAL A 466 -26.27 5.57 62.96
CA VAL A 466 -27.44 6.49 62.67
C VAL A 466 -27.32 8.02 62.97
N PRO A 467 -27.90 9.00 62.19
CA PRO A 467 -29.02 8.91 61.22
C PRO A 467 -28.91 9.61 59.83
N LEU A 468 -29.86 9.18 58.99
CA LEU A 468 -30.47 9.68 57.74
C LEU A 468 -30.49 11.21 57.48
N ALA A 469 -30.14 11.62 56.26
CA ALA A 469 -30.69 12.80 55.57
C ALA A 469 -30.63 12.62 54.03
N GLU A 470 -31.56 13.27 53.36
CA GLU A 470 -32.11 12.99 52.03
C GLU A 470 -31.25 13.39 50.81
N ALA A 471 -31.50 12.64 49.72
CA ALA A 471 -31.70 13.07 48.33
C ALA A 471 -30.56 13.66 47.46
N SER A 472 -30.58 13.13 46.23
CA SER A 472 -30.21 13.71 44.92
C SER A 472 -28.81 13.44 44.36
N ASP A 473 -28.83 12.61 43.31
CA ASP A 473 -27.81 12.45 42.26
C ASP A 473 -27.31 13.81 41.74
N SER A 474 -25.99 13.99 41.72
CA SER A 474 -25.30 14.62 40.57
C SER A 474 -23.78 14.43 40.67
N THR A 475 -23.17 14.36 39.48
CA THR A 475 -21.75 14.60 39.17
C THR A 475 -20.74 13.53 39.58
N MET A 476 -20.53 12.57 38.69
CA MET A 476 -19.32 11.77 38.61
C MET A 476 -18.51 12.27 37.41
N ASP A 477 -17.67 13.26 37.65
CA ASP A 477 -16.60 13.73 36.75
C ASP A 477 -15.70 14.68 37.56
N GLU A 478 -14.58 14.17 38.07
CA GLU A 478 -13.35 14.93 38.40
C GLU A 478 -12.41 14.07 39.25
N TYR A 479 -11.49 13.32 38.63
CA TYR A 479 -10.14 13.10 39.21
C TYR A 479 -9.14 12.55 38.19
N PHE A 480 -8.57 13.43 37.38
CA PHE A 480 -7.26 13.20 36.75
C PHE A 480 -6.50 14.52 36.77
N ASP A 481 -5.72 14.70 37.84
CA ASP A 481 -4.87 15.86 38.03
C ASP A 481 -3.55 15.68 37.26
N SER A 482 -3.05 16.81 36.75
CA SER A 482 -2.11 16.93 35.65
C SER A 482 -0.66 16.88 36.14
N ALA A 483 0.13 15.90 35.68
CA ALA A 483 1.59 15.99 35.75
C ALA A 483 2.12 16.82 34.56
N PRO A 484 3.03 17.78 34.75
CA PRO A 484 3.55 18.60 33.67
C PRO A 484 4.58 17.84 32.83
N ILE A 485 4.47 17.96 31.50
CA ILE A 485 5.44 17.45 30.53
C ILE A 485 6.72 18.31 30.60
N PRO A 486 7.90 17.76 30.85
CA PRO A 486 9.14 18.54 30.83
C PRO A 486 9.53 18.92 29.40
N GLY A 487 9.73 20.22 29.13
CA GLY A 487 10.45 20.69 27.94
C GLY A 487 9.72 21.62 26.96
N VAL A 488 8.58 22.22 27.33
CA VAL A 488 7.90 23.22 26.46
C VAL A 488 7.93 24.60 27.13
N ASP A 489 8.70 25.52 26.56
CA ASP A 489 8.73 26.93 26.93
C ASP A 489 7.53 27.65 26.30
N LEU A 490 6.54 28.01 27.13
CA LEU A 490 5.28 28.65 26.72
C LEU A 490 5.38 30.18 26.60
N SER A 491 6.59 30.75 26.56
CA SER A 491 6.79 32.20 26.53
C SER A 491 6.61 32.87 25.16
N GLN A 492 6.21 32.16 24.10
CA GLN A 492 6.20 32.72 22.72
C GLN A 492 4.87 32.73 21.95
N THR A 493 3.72 32.65 22.61
CA THR A 493 2.43 32.89 21.93
C THR A 493 1.62 33.99 22.61
N SER A 494 2.07 35.24 22.49
CA SER A 494 1.21 36.40 22.78
C SER A 494 0.46 36.79 21.51
N ASP A 495 -0.83 36.47 21.43
CA ASP A 495 -1.74 37.09 20.49
C ASP A 495 -2.69 38.01 21.28
N ARG A 496 -2.54 39.32 21.09
CA ARG A 496 -3.60 40.30 21.39
C ARG A 496 -3.62 41.43 20.37
N PRO A 497 -4.81 41.92 19.97
CA PRO A 497 -4.99 42.69 18.76
C PRO A 497 -4.84 44.19 19.00
N ALA A 498 -4.09 44.87 18.13
CA ALA A 498 -4.02 46.33 18.13
C ALA A 498 -5.07 46.93 17.18
N ARG A 499 -6.05 47.61 17.80
CA ARG A 499 -6.94 48.60 17.17
C ARG A 499 -6.12 49.64 16.40
N ARG A 500 -6.53 49.93 15.16
CA ARG A 500 -6.14 51.15 14.43
C ARG A 500 -7.35 52.08 14.34
N SER A 501 -7.22 53.24 14.99
CA SER A 501 -8.01 54.45 14.80
C SER A 501 -7.64 55.13 13.49
N GLY A 502 -8.63 55.74 12.83
CA GLY A 502 -8.41 56.66 11.70
C GLY A 502 -8.19 58.10 12.17
N HIS A 503 -7.45 58.88 11.37
CA HIS A 503 -7.90 60.08 10.67
C HIS A 503 -6.72 60.62 9.82
N ASP A 504 -6.87 60.55 8.49
CA ASP A 504 -6.89 61.70 7.55
C ASP A 504 -7.32 61.21 6.17
#